data_AF-A0A0U2YSQ3-F1
#
_entry.id   AF-A0A0U2YSQ3-F1
#
_cell.length_a   1.000
_cell.length_b   1.000
_cell.length_c   1.000
_cell.angle_alpha   90.00
_cell.angle_beta   90.00
_cell.angle_gamma   90.00
#
_symmetry.space_group_name_H-M   'P 1'
#
loop_
_entity.id
_entity.type
_entity.pdbx_description
1 polymer ?
#
loop_
_entity_poly.entity_id
_entity_poly.type
_entity_poly.pdbx_seq_one_letter_code
_entity_poly.pdbx_strand_id
1 'polypeptide(L)'
;GWTLRGLAPGAESVAAHSYGVAVAAMMLADEVQARGVSVDVERLLRVALMHDWAEARLGDMPRTGSAYFGADDRRLAERSAFDDIVRELGASLKTKYSELHEDYEQRGSLEARLVKAADIIDLLVQVLAFERAGARGLDEFWEGVAEREFNLDGVAGEVFGEALQSLRNARREIK
;
A
#
# COMPACT_ATOMS: atom_id res chain seq x y z
N GLY A 1 4.15 -7.44 -9.30
CA GLY A 1 4.49 -8.75 -8.65
C GLY A 1 3.93 -10.00 -9.33
N TRP A 2 2.65 -9.97 -9.74
CA TRP A 2 1.87 -11.13 -10.21
C TRP A 2 2.44 -11.89 -11.41
N THR A 3 2.91 -11.16 -12.43
CA THR A 3 3.46 -11.76 -13.66
C THR A 3 4.63 -12.72 -13.37
N LEU A 4 5.46 -12.40 -12.37
CA LEU A 4 6.59 -13.25 -11.99
C LEU A 4 6.16 -14.60 -11.39
N ARG A 5 4.89 -14.72 -10.96
CA ARG A 5 4.31 -15.92 -10.32
C ARG A 5 3.35 -16.65 -11.27
N GLY A 6 3.45 -16.37 -12.57
CA GLY A 6 2.70 -17.05 -13.62
C GLY A 6 1.26 -16.58 -13.80
N LEU A 7 0.84 -15.51 -13.11
CA LEU A 7 -0.44 -14.87 -13.39
C LEU A 7 -0.35 -14.07 -14.69
N ALA A 8 -1.48 -13.96 -15.40
CA ALA A 8 -1.52 -13.29 -16.70
C ALA A 8 -1.05 -11.82 -16.58
N PRO A 9 -0.34 -11.28 -17.59
CA PRO A 9 -0.03 -9.85 -17.64
C PRO A 9 -1.32 -9.03 -17.52
N GLY A 10 -1.34 -8.07 -16.60
CA GLY A 10 -2.52 -7.26 -16.33
C GLY A 10 -3.60 -7.95 -15.49
N ALA A 11 -3.28 -9.06 -14.79
CA ALA A 11 -4.17 -9.67 -13.81
C ALA A 11 -4.67 -8.67 -12.75
N GLU A 12 -3.86 -7.66 -12.47
CA GLU A 12 -4.22 -6.44 -11.77
C GLU A 12 -3.36 -5.30 -12.32
N SER A 13 -3.93 -4.11 -12.42
CA SER A 13 -3.19 -2.88 -12.76
C SER A 13 -2.88 -2.08 -11.50
N VAL A 14 -1.82 -1.28 -11.51
CA VAL A 14 -1.47 -0.36 -10.41
C VAL A 14 -2.65 0.54 -10.03
N ALA A 15 -3.45 0.99 -11.00
CA ALA A 15 -4.64 1.79 -10.73
C ALA A 15 -5.75 1.00 -10.00
N ALA A 16 -5.87 -0.32 -10.25
CA ALA A 16 -6.82 -1.18 -9.56
C ALA A 16 -6.37 -1.44 -8.12
N HIS A 17 -5.08 -1.71 -7.91
CA HIS A 17 -4.44 -1.77 -6.59
C HIS A 17 -4.66 -0.45 -5.83
N SER A 18 -4.30 0.70 -6.42
CA SER A 18 -4.48 2.01 -5.79
C SER A 18 -5.94 2.31 -5.40
N TYR A 19 -6.92 1.83 -6.17
CA TYR A 19 -8.33 1.92 -5.81
C TYR A 19 -8.65 1.05 -4.58
N GLY A 20 -8.18 -0.20 -4.57
CA GLY A 20 -8.34 -1.12 -3.45
C GLY A 20 -7.70 -0.60 -2.17
N VAL A 21 -6.47 -0.06 -2.25
CA VAL A 21 -5.79 0.63 -1.16
C VAL A 21 -6.61 1.81 -0.63
N ALA A 22 -7.18 2.64 -1.49
CA ALA A 22 -8.02 3.76 -1.05
C ALA A 22 -9.27 3.29 -0.29
N VAL A 23 -9.94 2.24 -0.78
CA VAL A 23 -11.11 1.64 -0.10
C VAL A 23 -10.71 1.05 1.25
N ALA A 24 -9.64 0.25 1.30
CA ALA A 24 -9.14 -0.35 2.54
C ALA A 24 -8.73 0.73 3.56
N ALA A 25 -8.06 1.79 3.11
CA ALA A 25 -7.64 2.90 3.96
C ALA A 25 -8.86 3.64 4.55
N MET A 26 -9.92 3.86 3.77
CA MET A 26 -11.17 4.45 4.27
C MET A 26 -11.80 3.59 5.36
N MET A 27 -11.93 2.28 5.13
CA MET A 27 -12.55 1.37 6.10
C MET A 27 -11.72 1.26 7.39
N LEU A 28 -10.39 1.24 7.28
CA LEU A 28 -9.51 1.31 8.44
C LEU A 28 -9.69 2.62 9.21
N ALA A 29 -9.79 3.75 8.52
CA ALA A 29 -9.99 5.05 9.14
C ALA A 29 -11.32 5.11 9.90
N ASP A 30 -12.40 4.60 9.31
CA ASP A 30 -13.73 4.54 9.95
C ASP A 30 -13.70 3.73 11.25
N GLU A 31 -13.05 2.56 11.25
CA GLU A 31 -12.91 1.71 12.44
C GLU A 31 -12.04 2.34 13.53
N VAL A 32 -10.95 3.01 13.14
CA VAL A 32 -10.07 3.73 14.06
C VAL A 32 -10.80 4.92 14.69
N GLN A 33 -11.59 5.67 13.91
CA GLN A 33 -12.42 6.77 14.40
C GLN A 33 -13.53 6.29 15.32
N ALA A 34 -14.19 5.17 14.98
CA ALA A 34 -15.22 4.56 15.83
C ALA A 34 -14.69 4.18 17.23
N ARG A 35 -13.39 3.91 17.34
CA ARG A 35 -12.68 3.60 18.59
C ARG A 35 -12.02 4.83 19.25
N GLY A 36 -12.35 6.04 18.78
CA GLY A 36 -12.03 7.30 19.45
C GLY A 36 -10.71 7.96 19.03
N VAL A 37 -10.06 7.50 17.97
CA VAL A 37 -8.83 8.13 17.43
C VAL A 37 -9.17 8.94 16.18
N SER A 38 -8.87 10.24 16.20
CA SER A 38 -9.10 11.11 15.06
C SER A 38 -8.14 10.79 13.90
N VAL A 39 -8.67 10.74 12.69
CA VAL A 39 -7.95 10.55 11.43
C VAL A 39 -8.39 11.63 10.44
N ASP A 40 -7.45 12.28 9.75
CA ASP A 40 -7.74 13.17 8.63
C ASP A 40 -8.01 12.33 7.36
N VAL A 41 -9.28 12.06 7.08
CA VAL A 41 -9.71 11.22 5.96
C VAL A 41 -9.38 11.86 4.60
N GLU A 42 -9.40 13.19 4.48
CA GLU A 42 -9.01 13.85 3.23
C GLU A 42 -7.53 13.61 2.95
N ARG A 43 -6.67 13.84 3.95
CA ARG A 43 -5.23 13.60 3.84
C ARG A 43 -4.97 12.13 3.51
N LEU A 44 -5.57 11.21 4.25
CA LEU A 44 -5.43 9.76 4.04
C LEU A 44 -5.80 9.34 2.61
N LEU A 45 -6.94 9.80 2.09
CA LEU A 45 -7.38 9.47 0.75
C LEU A 45 -6.49 10.06 -0.34
N ARG A 46 -5.99 11.29 -0.14
CA ARG A 46 -5.01 11.88 -1.06
C ARG A 46 -3.75 11.02 -1.12
N VAL A 47 -3.22 10.62 0.04
CA VAL A 47 -2.02 9.77 0.12
C VAL A 47 -2.27 8.43 -0.55
N ALA A 48 -3.38 7.75 -0.23
CA ALA A 48 -3.75 6.47 -0.84
C ALA A 48 -3.86 6.53 -2.36
N LEU A 49 -4.45 7.60 -2.91
CA LEU A 49 -4.60 7.74 -4.36
C LEU A 49 -3.29 8.08 -5.08
N MET A 50 -2.28 8.61 -4.37
CA MET A 50 -1.02 9.05 -4.97
C MET A 50 0.19 8.17 -4.69
N HIS A 51 0.07 7.20 -3.79
CA HIS A 51 1.21 6.48 -3.25
C HIS A 51 2.08 5.78 -4.30
N ASP A 52 1.46 5.27 -5.38
CA ASP A 52 2.15 4.59 -6.49
C ASP A 52 2.22 5.43 -7.78
N TRP A 53 2.03 6.74 -7.72
CA TRP A 53 2.11 7.60 -8.93
C TRP A 53 3.45 7.47 -9.65
N ALA A 54 4.55 7.28 -8.92
CA ALA A 54 5.89 7.09 -9.49
C ALA A 54 5.94 5.88 -10.45
N GLU A 55 5.12 4.86 -10.23
CA GLU A 55 5.06 3.65 -11.07
C GLU A 55 4.51 3.94 -12.47
N ALA A 56 3.80 5.07 -12.67
CA ALA A 56 3.41 5.52 -14.01
C ALA A 56 4.61 5.84 -14.91
N ARG A 57 5.78 6.12 -14.32
CA ARG A 57 7.04 6.37 -15.02
C ARG A 57 8.01 5.20 -14.95
N LEU A 58 8.08 4.53 -13.79
CA LEU A 58 9.09 3.50 -13.51
C LEU A 58 8.58 2.07 -13.74
N GLY A 59 7.26 1.89 -13.80
CA GLY A 59 6.60 0.59 -13.65
C GLY A 59 6.60 0.09 -12.20
N ASP A 60 5.76 -0.91 -11.92
CA ASP A 60 5.75 -1.67 -10.64
C ASP A 60 7.05 -2.49 -10.54
N MET A 61 8.03 -1.95 -9.81
CA MET A 61 9.28 -2.64 -9.56
C MET A 61 9.10 -3.71 -8.47
N PRO A 62 9.19 -5.01 -8.83
CA PRO A 62 8.96 -6.09 -7.88
C PRO A 62 10.00 -6.05 -6.76
N ARG A 63 9.60 -6.42 -5.54
CA ARG A 63 10.50 -6.48 -4.37
C ARG A 63 11.77 -7.30 -4.61
N THR A 64 11.69 -8.36 -5.42
CA THR A 64 12.86 -9.17 -5.81
C THR A 64 13.92 -8.36 -6.57
N GLY A 65 13.52 -7.29 -7.27
CA GLY A 65 14.42 -6.36 -7.94
C GLY A 65 15.21 -5.49 -6.97
N SER A 66 14.65 -5.15 -5.80
CA SER A 66 15.31 -4.28 -4.82
C SER A 66 16.59 -4.88 -4.24
N ALA A 67 16.77 -6.20 -4.28
CA ALA A 67 18.03 -6.86 -3.90
C ALA A 67 19.20 -6.55 -4.86
N TYR A 68 18.92 -6.09 -6.08
CA TYR A 68 19.93 -5.82 -7.10
C TYR A 68 20.29 -4.34 -7.22
N PHE A 69 19.30 -3.45 -7.03
CA PHE A 69 19.50 -2.00 -7.16
C PHE A 69 19.67 -1.28 -5.82
N GLY A 70 19.32 -1.92 -4.70
CA GLY A 70 19.35 -1.29 -3.38
C GLY A 70 18.09 -0.47 -3.09
N ALA A 71 17.75 -0.37 -1.80
CA ALA A 71 16.56 0.35 -1.35
C ALA A 71 16.67 1.87 -1.52
N ASP A 72 17.88 2.43 -1.37
CA ASP A 72 18.12 3.87 -1.51
C ASP A 72 17.96 4.36 -2.94
N ASP A 73 18.56 3.67 -3.92
CA ASP A 73 18.46 4.03 -5.33
C ASP A 73 17.02 3.92 -5.83
N ARG A 74 16.28 2.90 -5.36
CA ARG A 74 14.84 2.77 -5.63
C ARG A 74 14.08 3.99 -5.12
N ARG A 75 14.26 4.37 -3.85
CA ARG A 75 13.59 5.53 -3.24
C ARG A 75 13.93 6.83 -3.97
N LEU A 76 15.19 7.01 -4.38
CA LEU A 76 15.63 8.18 -5.14
C LEU A 76 14.95 8.24 -6.53
N ALA A 77 14.84 7.10 -7.21
CA ALA A 77 14.15 7.00 -8.50
C ALA A 77 12.66 7.31 -8.35
N GLU A 78 11.98 6.69 -7.37
CA GLU A 78 10.55 6.92 -7.08
C GLU A 78 10.28 8.39 -6.74
N ARG A 79 11.11 9.00 -5.89
CA ARG A 79 11.01 10.43 -5.57
C ARG A 79 11.19 11.32 -6.80
N SER A 80 12.18 11.02 -7.65
CA SER A 80 12.43 11.79 -8.87
C SER A 80 11.28 11.70 -9.86
N ALA A 81 10.68 10.50 -10.01
CA ALA A 81 9.51 10.29 -10.84
C ALA A 81 8.28 11.03 -10.31
N PHE A 82 8.04 10.98 -9.00
CA PHE A 82 6.96 11.73 -8.36
C PHE A 82 7.10 13.25 -8.56
N ASP A 83 8.30 13.80 -8.32
CA ASP A 83 8.58 15.22 -8.46
C ASP A 83 8.42 15.71 -9.92
N ASP A 84 8.69 14.86 -10.92
CA ASP A 84 8.38 15.17 -12.33
C ASP A 84 6.86 15.20 -12.61
N ILE A 85 6.09 14.28 -12.02
CA ILE A 85 4.62 14.23 -12.18
C ILE A 85 3.96 15.51 -11.65
N VAL A 86 4.42 16.01 -10.50
CA VAL A 86 3.82 17.20 -9.86
C VAL A 86 4.45 18.52 -10.30
N ARG A 87 5.47 18.48 -11.18
CA ARG A 87 6.31 19.62 -11.56
C ARG A 87 5.53 20.85 -12.04
N GLU A 88 4.48 20.62 -12.83
CA GLU A 88 3.73 21.68 -13.53
C GLU A 88 2.46 22.13 -12.77
N LEU A 89 2.20 21.63 -11.55
CA LEU A 89 1.01 21.99 -10.76
C LEU A 89 1.05 23.41 -10.15
N GLY A 90 2.13 24.16 -10.37
CA GLY A 90 2.41 25.44 -9.71
C GLY A 90 3.00 25.25 -8.31
N ALA A 91 3.74 26.26 -7.82
CA ALA A 91 4.61 26.13 -6.65
C ALA A 91 3.89 25.64 -5.39
N SER A 92 2.71 26.19 -5.07
CA SER A 92 1.97 25.82 -3.85
C SER A 92 1.45 24.38 -3.89
N LEU A 93 0.88 23.93 -5.02
CA LEU A 93 0.38 22.56 -5.13
C LEU A 93 1.54 21.55 -5.19
N LYS A 94 2.61 21.87 -5.93
CA LYS A 94 3.82 21.05 -5.94
C LYS A 94 4.32 20.79 -4.52
N THR A 95 4.51 21.84 -3.71
CA THR A 95 4.94 21.71 -2.32
C THR A 95 3.98 20.81 -1.52
N LYS A 96 2.67 21.05 -1.62
CA LYS A 96 1.65 20.24 -0.92
C LYS A 96 1.76 18.75 -1.26
N TYR A 97 1.88 18.39 -2.53
CA TYR A 97 1.95 16.99 -2.94
C TYR A 97 3.30 16.35 -2.58
N SER A 98 4.42 17.07 -2.73
CA SER A 98 5.74 16.55 -2.30
C SER A 98 5.80 16.31 -0.79
N GLU A 99 5.18 17.16 0.03
CA GLU A 99 5.08 16.96 1.49
C GLU A 99 4.22 15.74 1.86
N LEU A 100 3.11 15.50 1.13
CA LEU A 100 2.29 14.30 1.33
C LEU A 100 3.05 13.03 0.99
N HIS A 101 3.78 13.03 -0.13
CA HIS A 101 4.60 11.90 -0.54
C HIS A 101 5.74 11.64 0.44
N GLU A 102 6.42 12.69 0.92
CA GLU A 102 7.50 12.55 1.89
C GLU A 102 7.03 11.99 3.23
N ASP A 103 5.88 12.48 3.73
CA ASP A 103 5.25 11.95 4.94
C ASP A 103 4.87 10.46 4.79
N TYR A 104 4.35 10.07 3.63
CA TYR A 104 4.05 8.67 3.32
C TYR A 104 5.29 7.79 3.36
N GLU A 105 6.39 8.22 2.74
CA GLU A 105 7.65 7.48 2.72
C GLU A 105 8.30 7.37 4.10
N GLN A 106 8.24 8.45 4.88
CA GLN A 106 8.78 8.50 6.24
C GLN A 106 7.85 7.86 7.29
N ARG A 107 6.60 7.55 6.94
CA ARG A 107 5.57 7.08 7.88
C ARG A 107 5.36 8.06 9.05
N GLY A 108 5.42 9.36 8.77
CA GLY A 108 5.41 10.41 9.79
C GLY A 108 4.05 10.58 10.48
N SER A 109 2.98 10.59 9.70
CA SER A 109 1.61 10.75 10.18
C SER A 109 0.90 9.42 10.47
N LEU A 110 -0.22 9.47 11.18
CA LEU A 110 -1.11 8.32 11.33
C LEU A 110 -1.70 7.92 9.97
N GLU A 111 -2.08 8.90 9.15
CA GLU A 111 -2.66 8.70 7.82
C GLU A 111 -1.69 7.96 6.90
N ALA A 112 -0.42 8.37 6.85
CA ALA A 112 0.63 7.70 6.09
C ALA A 112 0.80 6.23 6.50
N ARG A 113 0.80 5.96 7.81
CA ARG A 113 0.93 4.60 8.37
C ARG A 113 -0.29 3.74 8.05
N LEU A 114 -1.50 4.30 8.15
CA LEU A 114 -2.74 3.63 7.76
C LEU A 114 -2.75 3.30 6.27
N VAL A 115 -2.25 4.17 5.39
CA VAL A 115 -2.14 3.85 3.96
C VAL A 115 -1.12 2.74 3.70
N LYS A 116 0.04 2.73 4.37
CA LYS A 116 1.00 1.59 4.26
C LYS A 116 0.40 0.26 4.75
N ALA A 117 -0.48 0.31 5.75
CA ALA A 117 -1.22 -0.86 6.20
C ALA A 117 -2.30 -1.28 5.19
N ALA A 118 -3.02 -0.32 4.62
CA ALA A 118 -4.03 -0.55 3.58
C ALA A 118 -3.44 -1.16 2.30
N ASP A 119 -2.25 -0.69 1.88
CA ASP A 119 -1.45 -1.26 0.78
C ASP A 119 -1.27 -2.78 0.93
N ILE A 120 -1.01 -3.21 2.16
CA ILE A 120 -0.81 -4.62 2.48
C ILE A 120 -2.12 -5.40 2.60
N ILE A 121 -3.16 -4.77 3.14
CA ILE A 121 -4.49 -5.39 3.16
C ILE A 121 -4.95 -5.66 1.74
N ASP A 122 -4.85 -4.67 0.84
CA ASP A 122 -5.29 -4.81 -0.54
C ASP A 122 -4.50 -5.91 -1.28
N LEU A 123 -3.17 -5.89 -1.14
CA LEU A 123 -2.30 -6.96 -1.66
C LEU A 123 -2.80 -8.35 -1.22
N LEU A 124 -3.09 -8.53 0.07
CA LEU A 124 -3.52 -9.82 0.61
C LEU A 124 -4.95 -10.20 0.22
N VAL A 125 -5.85 -9.23 0.08
CA VAL A 125 -7.19 -9.45 -0.48
C VAL A 125 -7.07 -9.97 -1.91
N GLN A 126 -6.20 -9.37 -2.71
CA GLN A 126 -5.98 -9.79 -4.09
C GLN A 126 -5.33 -11.18 -4.16
N VAL A 127 -4.33 -11.48 -3.31
CA VAL A 127 -3.77 -12.83 -3.20
C VAL A 127 -4.85 -13.85 -2.85
N LEU A 128 -5.68 -13.55 -1.84
CA LEU A 128 -6.77 -14.42 -1.42
C LEU A 128 -7.76 -14.68 -2.57
N ALA A 129 -8.09 -13.64 -3.36
CA ALA A 129 -8.94 -13.77 -4.53
C ALA A 129 -8.33 -14.71 -5.58
N PHE A 130 -7.03 -14.57 -5.88
CA PHE A 130 -6.34 -15.48 -6.80
C PHE A 130 -6.27 -16.91 -6.26
N GLU A 131 -5.99 -17.12 -4.98
CA GLU A 131 -5.93 -18.46 -4.37
C GLU A 131 -7.29 -19.16 -4.42
N ARG A 132 -8.39 -18.42 -4.17
CA ARG A 132 -9.77 -18.90 -4.33
C ARG A 132 -10.10 -19.24 -5.78
N ALA A 133 -9.55 -18.51 -6.73
CA ALA A 133 -9.68 -18.81 -8.16
C ALA A 133 -8.80 -19.99 -8.62
N GLY A 134 -8.01 -20.60 -7.73
CA GLY A 134 -7.20 -21.77 -8.03
C GLY A 134 -5.71 -21.49 -8.24
N ALA A 135 -5.26 -20.23 -8.13
CA ALA A 135 -3.83 -19.93 -8.16
C ALA A 135 -3.12 -20.57 -6.97
N ARG A 136 -1.85 -20.93 -7.15
CA ARG A 136 -0.99 -21.58 -6.15
C ARG A 136 0.40 -20.96 -6.19
N GLY A 137 1.19 -21.17 -5.13
CA GLY A 137 2.55 -20.62 -5.04
C GLY A 137 2.59 -19.12 -4.70
N LEU A 138 1.59 -18.63 -3.96
CA LEU A 138 1.50 -17.24 -3.51
C LEU A 138 1.81 -17.09 -2.01
N ASP A 139 2.37 -18.12 -1.37
CA ASP A 139 2.65 -18.15 0.07
C ASP A 139 3.55 -17.01 0.55
N GLU A 140 4.56 -16.66 -0.25
CA GLU A 140 5.55 -15.61 0.06
C GLU A 140 4.92 -14.21 0.27
N PHE A 141 3.70 -13.97 -0.25
CA PHE A 141 3.01 -12.70 -0.04
C PHE A 141 2.45 -12.59 1.38
N TRP A 142 2.21 -13.72 2.05
CA TRP A 142 1.74 -13.80 3.42
C TRP A 142 2.89 -13.80 4.44
N GLU A 143 4.09 -14.18 4.00
CA GLU A 143 5.30 -14.24 4.82
C GLU A 143 5.84 -12.84 5.14
N GLY A 144 6.35 -12.68 6.37
CA GLY A 144 6.95 -11.42 6.83
C GLY A 144 5.98 -10.23 6.97
N VAL A 145 4.69 -10.38 6.67
CA VAL A 145 3.72 -9.28 6.78
C VAL A 145 3.59 -8.78 8.23
N ALA A 146 3.55 -9.70 9.19
CA ALA A 146 3.47 -9.35 10.62
C ALA A 146 4.78 -8.78 11.18
N GLU A 147 5.89 -8.96 10.46
CA GLU A 147 7.22 -8.45 10.83
C GLU A 147 7.49 -7.07 10.20
N ARG A 148 6.61 -6.60 9.30
CA ARG A 148 6.74 -5.27 8.73
C ARG A 148 6.38 -4.22 9.79
N GLU A 149 7.33 -3.35 10.08
CA GLU A 149 7.11 -2.20 10.93
C GLU A 149 6.31 -1.13 10.18
N PHE A 150 5.02 -1.02 10.51
CA PHE A 150 4.17 0.09 10.09
C PHE A 150 4.14 1.23 11.11
N ASN A 151 4.78 1.04 12.28
CA ASN A 151 4.72 1.95 13.42
C ASN A 151 3.27 2.27 13.83
N LEU A 152 2.35 1.32 13.68
CA LEU A 152 0.96 1.46 14.11
C LEU A 152 0.83 0.93 15.55
N ASP A 153 0.60 1.84 16.49
CA ASP A 153 0.42 1.54 17.90
C ASP A 153 -1.02 1.84 18.36
N GLY A 154 -1.40 1.30 19.51
CA GLY A 154 -2.72 1.49 20.11
C GLY A 154 -3.85 1.04 19.19
N VAL A 155 -4.94 1.81 19.15
CA VAL A 155 -6.16 1.51 18.39
C VAL A 155 -5.89 1.19 16.92
N ALA A 156 -5.01 1.95 16.26
CA ALA A 156 -4.72 1.74 14.84
C ALA A 156 -3.96 0.43 14.58
N GLY A 157 -3.05 0.05 15.49
CA GLY A 157 -2.38 -1.24 15.46
C GLY A 157 -3.33 -2.41 15.71
N GLU A 158 -4.26 -2.26 16.65
CA GLU A 158 -5.30 -3.25 16.94
C GLU A 158 -6.22 -3.49 15.74
N VAL A 159 -6.77 -2.43 15.13
CA VAL A 159 -7.63 -2.52 13.93
C VAL A 159 -6.90 -3.23 12.78
N PHE A 160 -5.66 -2.83 12.49
CA PHE A 160 -4.86 -3.48 11.45
C PHE A 160 -4.61 -4.97 11.76
N GLY A 161 -4.27 -5.29 13.02
CA GLY A 161 -4.05 -6.67 13.46
C GLY A 161 -5.29 -7.56 13.31
N GLU A 162 -6.47 -7.04 13.65
CA GLU A 162 -7.75 -7.73 13.48
C GLU A 162 -8.08 -7.97 12.00
N ALA A 163 -7.84 -6.97 11.14
CA ALA A 163 -8.02 -7.11 9.69
C ALA A 163 -7.10 -8.19 9.11
N LEU A 164 -5.81 -8.17 9.48
CA LEU A 164 -4.85 -9.18 9.04
C LEU A 164 -5.22 -10.59 9.54
N GLN A 165 -5.67 -10.71 10.79
CA GLN A 165 -6.10 -11.99 11.34
C GLN A 165 -7.36 -12.52 10.63
N SER A 166 -8.28 -11.63 10.25
CA SER A 166 -9.47 -11.98 9.48
C SER A 166 -9.11 -12.51 8.10
N LEU A 167 -8.18 -11.88 7.39
CA LEU A 167 -7.67 -12.36 6.10
C LEU A 167 -6.99 -13.72 6.23
N ARG A 168 -6.17 -13.93 7.26
CA ARG A 168 -5.53 -15.23 7.54
C ARG A 168 -6.54 -16.33 7.82
N ASN A 169 -7.60 -16.03 8.57
CA ASN A 169 -8.68 -16.97 8.82
C ASN A 169 -9.40 -17.34 7.51
N ALA A 170 -9.74 -16.34 6.70
CA ALA A 170 -10.38 -16.55 5.40
C ALA A 170 -9.51 -17.38 4.42
N ARG A 171 -8.17 -17.25 4.51
CA ARG A 171 -7.23 -18.06 3.73
C ARG A 171 -7.25 -19.54 4.14
N ARG A 172 -7.33 -19.83 5.44
CA ARG A 172 -7.37 -21.21 5.96
C ARG A 172 -8.58 -22.01 5.49
N GLU A 173 -9.64 -21.33 5.04
CA GLU A 173 -10.85 -21.95 4.50
C GLU A 173 -10.69 -22.40 3.04
N ILE A 174 -9.63 -21.95 2.35
CA ILE A 174 -9.30 -22.39 0.99
C ILE A 174 -8.75 -23.82 1.09
N LYS A 175 -9.52 -24.78 0.57
CA LYS A 175 -9.15 -26.20 0.50
C LYS A 175 -8.12 -26.49 -0.59
#